data_AF-A0A347AGN0-F1
#
_entry.id   AF-A0A347AGN0-F1
#
_cell.length_a   1.000
_cell.length_b   1.000
_cell.length_c   1.000
_cell.angle_alpha   90.00
_cell.angle_beta   90.00
_cell.angle_gamma   90.00
#
_symmetry.space_group_name_H-M   'P 1'
#
loop_
_entity.id
_entity.type
_entity.pdbx_description
1 polymer ?
#
loop_
_entity_poly.entity_id
_entity_poly.type
_entity_poly.pdbx_seq_one_letter_code
_entity_poly.pdbx_strand_id
1 'polypeptide(L)'
;MRVHAWIVCFKDDSKSSTGWINPSNTDYQNYLLNIISNVTKNYNVNGIHLDYVRYSGVASKNRAAYQQTPHGAEIITDFVRKAYQKVKSIKSNVAVSAVIKAEISASKKYYGQDYGALANWLDLMVPMIYKSNNDKDTSWIATTTKYIVSKTNGTPVIAGLENYSLNPSFKPL
;
A
#
# COMPACT_ATOMS: atom_id res chain seq x y z
N MET A 1 18.12 -5.49 14.44
CA MET A 1 17.33 -5.58 13.19
C MET A 1 15.85 -5.59 13.55
N ARG A 2 14.98 -4.88 12.81
CA ARG A 2 13.52 -4.91 12.99
C ARG A 2 12.89 -5.78 11.90
N VAL A 3 11.92 -6.62 12.26
CA VAL A 3 11.25 -7.56 11.33
C VAL A 3 9.80 -7.14 11.14
N HIS A 4 9.37 -6.95 9.89
CA HIS A 4 7.99 -6.61 9.54
C HIS A 4 7.35 -7.76 8.78
N ALA A 5 6.16 -8.19 9.20
CA ALA A 5 5.40 -9.20 8.47
C ALA A 5 4.76 -8.58 7.22
N TRP A 6 5.07 -9.14 6.06
CA TRP A 6 4.53 -8.72 4.77
C TRP A 6 3.17 -9.39 4.52
N ILE A 7 2.11 -8.59 4.45
CA ILE A 7 0.74 -9.07 4.25
C ILE A 7 0.21 -8.58 2.91
N VAL A 8 -0.02 -9.52 1.99
CA VAL A 8 -0.70 -9.23 0.72
C VAL A 8 -2.20 -9.07 0.99
N CYS A 9 -2.73 -7.89 0.66
CA CYS A 9 -4.12 -7.53 0.92
C CYS A 9 -5.02 -7.93 -0.25
N PHE A 10 -5.26 -7.07 -1.23
CA PHE A 10 -6.33 -7.27 -2.23
C PHE A 10 -5.86 -7.92 -3.55
N LYS A 11 -4.74 -8.65 -3.51
CA LYS A 11 -4.24 -9.47 -4.63
C LYS A 11 -4.13 -10.93 -4.20
N ASP A 12 -4.93 -11.80 -4.80
CA ASP A 12 -5.01 -13.21 -4.46
C ASP A 12 -5.44 -14.01 -5.70
N ASP A 13 -4.46 -14.61 -6.38
CA ASP A 13 -4.68 -15.39 -7.60
C ASP A 13 -5.40 -16.73 -7.31
N SER A 14 -5.44 -17.17 -6.05
CA SER A 14 -6.18 -18.39 -5.66
C SER A 14 -7.68 -18.15 -5.42
N LYS A 15 -8.08 -16.90 -5.18
CA LYS A 15 -9.47 -16.53 -4.86
C LYS A 15 -10.13 -15.62 -5.90
N SER A 16 -9.42 -15.22 -6.95
CA SER A 16 -9.94 -14.38 -8.02
C SER A 16 -9.37 -14.79 -9.36
N SER A 17 -10.23 -15.04 -10.34
CA SER A 17 -9.84 -15.30 -11.74
C SER A 17 -9.06 -14.14 -12.38
N THR A 18 -9.14 -12.95 -11.79
CA THR A 18 -8.41 -11.78 -12.23
C THR A 18 -7.19 -11.46 -11.37
N GLY A 19 -6.97 -12.23 -10.30
CA GLY A 19 -5.95 -11.99 -9.29
C GLY A 19 -6.26 -10.88 -8.30
N TRP A 20 -7.36 -10.14 -8.46
CA TRP A 20 -7.70 -9.03 -7.56
C TRP A 20 -9.02 -9.26 -6.86
N ILE A 21 -9.06 -8.91 -5.58
CA ILE A 21 -10.25 -8.94 -4.75
C ILE A 21 -10.78 -7.52 -4.64
N ASN A 22 -12.11 -7.34 -4.69
CA ASN A 22 -12.69 -6.01 -4.50
C ASN A 22 -12.45 -5.56 -3.04
N PRO A 23 -11.74 -4.43 -2.80
CA PRO A 23 -11.53 -3.91 -1.46
C PRO A 23 -12.81 -3.66 -0.66
N SER A 24 -13.96 -3.47 -1.31
CA SER A 24 -15.27 -3.31 -0.65
C SER A 24 -15.84 -4.63 -0.09
N ASN A 25 -15.23 -5.78 -0.39
CA ASN A 25 -15.68 -7.07 0.13
C ASN A 25 -15.38 -7.19 1.64
N THR A 26 -16.42 -7.05 2.46
CA THR A 26 -16.31 -7.04 3.93
C THR A 26 -15.84 -8.37 4.51
N ASP A 27 -16.22 -9.50 3.92
CA ASP A 27 -15.79 -10.82 4.38
C ASP A 27 -14.29 -10.99 4.17
N TYR A 28 -13.79 -10.51 3.03
CA TYR A 28 -12.36 -10.53 2.75
C TYR A 28 -11.58 -9.52 3.60
N GLN A 29 -12.14 -8.33 3.86
CA GLN A 29 -11.55 -7.40 4.83
C GLN A 29 -11.43 -8.07 6.21
N ASN A 30 -12.49 -8.73 6.70
CA ASN A 30 -12.49 -9.44 7.98
C ASN A 30 -11.46 -10.58 8.02
N TYR A 31 -11.35 -11.34 6.93
CA TYR A 31 -10.31 -12.35 6.75
C TYR A 31 -8.90 -11.75 6.90
N LEU A 32 -8.59 -10.65 6.20
CA LEU A 32 -7.31 -9.97 6.32
C LEU A 32 -7.06 -9.42 7.73
N LEU A 33 -8.07 -8.81 8.36
CA LEU A 33 -7.97 -8.29 9.73
C LEU A 33 -7.72 -9.41 10.75
N ASN A 34 -8.27 -10.61 10.51
CA ASN A 34 -8.00 -11.78 11.33
C ASN A 34 -6.56 -12.28 11.15
N ILE A 35 -6.03 -12.32 9.93
CA ILE A 35 -4.62 -12.62 9.67
C ILE A 35 -3.72 -11.61 10.39
N ILE A 36 -3.97 -10.31 10.22
CA ILE A 36 -3.21 -9.23 10.85
C ILE A 36 -3.25 -9.38 12.37
N SER A 37 -4.42 -9.65 12.95
CA SER A 37 -4.58 -9.90 14.39
C SER A 37 -3.77 -11.11 14.84
N ASN A 38 -3.85 -12.23 14.12
CA ASN A 38 -3.16 -13.47 14.48
C ASN A 38 -1.64 -13.30 14.42
N VAL A 39 -1.13 -12.66 13.36
CA VAL A 39 0.30 -12.35 13.23
C VAL A 39 0.76 -11.44 14.38
N THR A 40 0.00 -10.38 14.65
CA THR A 40 0.35 -9.40 15.69
C THR A 40 0.34 -10.05 17.08
N LYS A 41 -0.64 -10.91 17.39
CA LYS A 41 -0.74 -11.59 18.69
C LYS A 41 0.38 -12.61 18.89
N ASN A 42 0.53 -13.52 17.94
CA ASN A 42 1.23 -14.79 18.16
C ASN A 42 2.71 -14.75 17.77
N TYR A 43 3.16 -13.72 17.06
CA TYR A 43 4.54 -13.60 16.61
C TYR A 43 5.21 -12.33 17.16
N ASN A 44 6.53 -12.40 17.34
CA ASN A 44 7.35 -11.27 17.78
C ASN A 44 7.81 -10.45 16.56
N VAL A 45 6.87 -9.72 15.96
CA VAL A 45 7.15 -8.81 14.84
C VAL A 45 7.25 -7.37 15.32
N ASN A 46 8.08 -6.58 14.68
CA ASN A 46 8.19 -5.14 14.93
C ASN A 46 7.22 -4.32 14.08
N GLY A 47 6.67 -4.91 13.02
CA GLY A 47 5.67 -4.25 12.21
C GLY A 47 4.81 -5.17 11.35
N ILE A 48 3.69 -4.63 10.89
CA ILE A 48 2.85 -5.16 9.83
C ILE A 48 3.05 -4.27 8.60
N HIS A 49 3.38 -4.90 7.47
CA HIS A 49 3.58 -4.23 6.20
C HIS A 49 2.49 -4.65 5.21
N LEU A 50 1.62 -3.71 4.86
CA LEU A 50 0.47 -3.94 3.97
C LEU A 50 0.91 -3.75 2.52
N ASP A 51 0.88 -4.83 1.76
CA ASP A 51 1.13 -4.81 0.33
C ASP A 51 -0.18 -5.06 -0.43
N TYR A 52 -0.27 -4.56 -1.66
CA TYR A 52 -1.48 -4.60 -2.49
C TYR A 52 -2.74 -4.09 -1.75
N VAL A 53 -2.59 -3.15 -0.82
CA VAL A 53 -3.71 -2.44 -0.18
C VAL A 53 -4.23 -1.36 -1.12
N ARG A 54 -4.79 -1.81 -2.25
CA ARG A 54 -5.23 -0.98 -3.36
C ARG A 54 -6.16 -1.73 -4.30
N TYR A 55 -6.81 -0.97 -5.18
CA TYR A 55 -7.45 -1.49 -6.39
C TYR A 55 -6.41 -1.90 -7.44
N SER A 56 -6.84 -2.67 -8.44
CA SER A 56 -5.97 -3.07 -9.55
C SER A 56 -5.48 -1.89 -10.39
N GLY A 57 -6.29 -0.82 -10.44
CA GLY A 57 -6.09 0.33 -11.31
C GLY A 57 -6.62 0.13 -12.74
N VAL A 58 -7.12 -1.06 -13.07
CA VAL A 58 -7.73 -1.35 -14.37
C VAL A 58 -9.21 -0.97 -14.34
N ALA A 59 -9.66 -0.19 -15.32
CA ALA A 59 -11.04 0.28 -15.40
C ALA A 59 -12.07 -0.84 -15.66
N SER A 60 -11.64 -2.03 -16.05
CA SER A 60 -12.55 -3.14 -16.33
C SER A 60 -13.20 -3.65 -15.05
N LYS A 61 -14.50 -3.98 -15.13
CA LYS A 61 -15.28 -4.59 -14.03
C LYS A 61 -15.27 -3.77 -12.74
N ASN A 62 -15.17 -2.44 -12.80
CA ASN A 62 -15.08 -1.56 -11.64
C ASN A 62 -13.91 -1.98 -10.73
N ARG A 63 -12.69 -2.07 -11.28
CA ARG A 63 -11.48 -2.45 -10.56
C ARG A 63 -10.46 -1.32 -10.45
N ALA A 64 -10.90 -0.10 -10.78
CA ALA A 64 -10.24 1.15 -10.44
C ALA A 64 -11.04 1.90 -9.38
N ALA A 65 -10.34 2.64 -8.52
CA ALA A 65 -10.96 3.32 -7.38
C ALA A 65 -11.97 4.39 -7.78
N TYR A 66 -11.71 5.16 -8.84
CA TYR A 66 -12.62 6.22 -9.32
C TYR A 66 -13.97 5.71 -9.83
N GLN A 67 -14.09 4.40 -10.06
CA GLN A 67 -15.35 3.77 -10.51
C GLN A 67 -16.19 3.23 -9.35
N GLN A 68 -15.70 3.33 -8.10
CA GLN A 68 -16.44 2.88 -6.93
C GLN A 68 -17.25 4.00 -6.32
N THR A 69 -18.51 3.71 -6.02
CA THR A 69 -19.44 4.60 -5.32
C THR A 69 -19.69 4.08 -3.88
N PRO A 70 -19.66 4.94 -2.83
CA PRO A 70 -19.47 6.37 -2.95
C PRO A 70 -18.03 6.75 -3.33
N HIS A 71 -16.96 6.22 -2.72
CA HIS A 71 -15.59 6.61 -3.10
C HIS A 71 -14.52 5.53 -2.82
N GLY A 72 -13.86 4.99 -3.86
CA GLY A 72 -12.87 3.92 -3.70
C GLY A 72 -11.65 4.27 -2.83
N ALA A 73 -11.22 5.53 -2.82
CA ALA A 73 -10.11 5.95 -1.95
C ALA A 73 -10.47 5.89 -0.45
N GLU A 74 -11.74 6.16 -0.11
CA GLU A 74 -12.22 6.06 1.27
C GLU A 74 -12.28 4.62 1.74
N ILE A 75 -12.63 3.69 0.84
CA ILE A 75 -12.68 2.25 1.15
C ILE A 75 -11.28 1.72 1.50
N ILE A 76 -10.26 2.10 0.73
CA ILE A 76 -8.86 1.76 1.05
C ILE A 76 -8.42 2.41 2.35
N THR A 77 -8.71 3.70 2.53
CA THR A 77 -8.35 4.43 3.75
C THR A 77 -9.00 3.81 4.99
N ASP A 78 -10.27 3.44 4.91
CA ASP A 78 -11.01 2.81 6.01
C ASP A 78 -10.47 1.43 6.36
N PHE A 79 -10.10 0.61 5.36
CA PHE A 79 -9.44 -0.66 5.62
C PHE A 79 -8.09 -0.47 6.33
N VAL A 80 -7.26 0.48 5.88
CA VAL A 80 -5.98 0.78 6.53
C VAL A 80 -6.19 1.29 7.95
N ARG A 81 -7.18 2.16 8.19
CA ARG A 81 -7.59 2.59 9.53
C ARG A 81 -7.95 1.40 10.43
N LYS A 82 -8.80 0.47 9.94
CA LYS A 82 -9.18 -0.74 10.68
C LYS A 82 -7.97 -1.61 11.01
N ALA A 83 -7.07 -1.83 10.04
CA ALA A 83 -5.84 -2.59 10.23
C ALA A 83 -4.93 -1.92 11.28
N TYR A 84 -4.73 -0.61 11.17
CA TYR A 84 -3.95 0.18 12.11
C TYR A 84 -4.50 0.05 13.54
N GLN A 85 -5.79 0.37 13.72
CA GLN A 85 -6.43 0.28 15.03
C GLN A 85 -6.37 -1.14 15.60
N LYS A 86 -6.55 -2.17 14.77
CA LYS A 86 -6.43 -3.57 15.21
C LYS A 86 -5.02 -3.86 15.73
N VAL A 87 -3.98 -3.53 14.97
CA VAL A 87 -2.58 -3.73 15.39
C VAL A 87 -2.30 -2.98 16.69
N LYS A 88 -2.62 -1.68 16.74
CA LYS A 88 -2.34 -0.83 17.91
C LYS A 88 -3.10 -1.27 19.16
N SER A 89 -4.30 -1.83 19.00
CA SER A 89 -5.07 -2.38 20.13
C SER A 89 -4.47 -3.66 20.72
N ILE A 90 -3.68 -4.41 19.94
CA ILE A 90 -3.04 -5.66 20.37
C ILE A 90 -1.65 -5.37 20.94
N LYS A 91 -0.82 -4.65 20.18
CA LYS A 91 0.54 -4.24 20.54
C LYS A 91 0.79 -2.84 20.00
N SER A 92 0.68 -1.83 20.85
CA SER A 92 0.82 -0.41 20.47
C SER A 92 2.19 -0.06 19.87
N ASN A 93 3.23 -0.81 20.22
CA ASN A 93 4.59 -0.64 19.72
C ASN A 93 4.86 -1.31 18.35
N VAL A 94 3.93 -2.09 17.81
CA VAL A 94 4.06 -2.68 16.47
C VAL A 94 3.73 -1.61 15.43
N ALA A 95 4.66 -1.37 14.52
CA ALA A 95 4.50 -0.41 13.44
C ALA A 95 3.55 -0.92 12.36
N VAL A 96 2.82 -0.04 11.70
CA VAL A 96 1.98 -0.33 10.53
C VAL A 96 2.50 0.49 9.38
N SER A 97 2.80 -0.20 8.28
CA SER A 97 3.38 0.40 7.08
C SER A 97 2.69 -0.14 5.85
N ALA A 98 2.78 0.58 4.72
CA ALA A 98 2.16 0.12 3.48
C ALA A 98 2.98 0.46 2.24
N VAL A 99 2.90 -0.43 1.25
CA VAL A 99 3.41 -0.21 -0.11
C VAL A 99 2.47 0.69 -0.88
N ILE A 100 2.97 1.81 -1.40
CA ILE A 100 2.16 2.78 -2.15
C ILE A 100 2.67 2.96 -3.58
N LYS A 101 1.76 3.18 -4.52
CA LYS A 101 2.10 3.56 -5.90
C LYS A 101 2.71 4.96 -5.93
N ALA A 102 3.75 5.14 -6.74
CA ALA A 102 4.51 6.39 -6.85
C ALA A 102 3.94 7.34 -7.91
N GLU A 103 3.05 6.85 -8.77
CA GLU A 103 2.42 7.59 -9.83
C GLU A 103 1.41 8.60 -9.27
N ILE A 104 1.88 9.82 -8.99
CA ILE A 104 1.15 10.88 -8.27
C ILE A 104 -0.30 11.07 -8.78
N SER A 105 -0.49 11.22 -10.09
CA SER A 105 -1.81 11.44 -10.70
C SER A 105 -2.70 10.20 -10.68
N ALA A 106 -2.11 9.01 -10.56
CA ALA A 106 -2.80 7.74 -10.63
C ALA A 106 -3.06 7.10 -9.26
N SER A 107 -2.24 7.41 -8.24
CA SER A 107 -2.27 6.80 -6.90
C SER A 107 -3.68 6.81 -6.31
N LYS A 108 -4.27 8.01 -6.18
CA LYS A 108 -5.64 8.15 -5.67
C LYS A 108 -6.68 7.66 -6.67
N LYS A 109 -6.58 8.11 -7.93
CA LYS A 109 -7.61 7.88 -8.96
C LYS A 109 -7.81 6.40 -9.28
N TYR A 110 -6.74 5.68 -9.58
CA TYR A 110 -6.83 4.30 -10.06
C TYR A 110 -6.68 3.29 -8.93
N TYR A 111 -5.78 3.54 -7.99
CA TYR A 111 -5.42 2.57 -6.95
C TYR A 111 -6.15 2.80 -5.63
N GLY A 112 -6.77 3.97 -5.42
CA GLY A 112 -7.44 4.33 -4.18
C GLY A 112 -6.48 4.71 -3.06
N GLN A 113 -5.20 4.92 -3.38
CA GLN A 113 -4.16 5.25 -2.43
C GLN A 113 -4.00 6.77 -2.36
N ASP A 114 -4.75 7.41 -1.47
CA ASP A 114 -4.59 8.83 -1.13
C ASP A 114 -3.48 8.99 -0.09
N TYR A 115 -2.36 9.61 -0.47
CA TYR A 115 -1.20 9.75 0.41
C TYR A 115 -1.54 10.46 1.73
N GLY A 116 -2.33 11.53 1.69
CA GLY A 116 -2.66 12.30 2.89
C GLY A 116 -3.63 11.56 3.80
N ALA A 117 -4.63 10.92 3.22
CA ALA A 117 -5.60 10.14 3.99
C ALA A 117 -4.95 8.92 4.65
N LEU A 118 -4.08 8.20 3.92
CA LEU A 118 -3.36 7.02 4.41
C LEU A 118 -2.32 7.37 5.48
N ALA A 119 -1.67 8.52 5.37
CA ALA A 119 -0.65 8.94 6.34
C ALA A 119 -1.17 9.03 7.78
N ASN A 120 -2.47 9.32 7.97
CA ASN A 120 -3.10 9.36 9.29
C ASN A 120 -3.20 7.98 9.97
N TRP A 121 -2.98 6.89 9.22
CA TRP A 121 -3.20 5.51 9.66
C TRP A 121 -1.99 4.61 9.37
N LEU A 122 -0.82 5.20 9.18
CA LEU A 122 0.43 4.50 8.96
C LEU A 122 1.52 5.14 9.81
N ASP A 123 2.36 4.32 10.44
CA ASP A 123 3.59 4.79 11.11
C ASP A 123 4.72 5.04 10.09
N LEU A 124 4.62 4.45 8.90
CA LEU A 124 5.61 4.54 7.83
C LEU A 124 4.96 4.28 6.45
N MET A 125 5.25 5.12 5.47
CA MET A 125 4.85 4.92 4.08
C MET A 125 6.02 4.49 3.19
N VAL A 126 5.80 3.50 2.33
CA VAL A 126 6.84 2.95 1.45
C VAL A 126 6.40 3.06 -0.02
N PRO A 127 6.58 4.21 -0.68
CA PRO A 127 6.26 4.34 -2.09
C PRO A 127 7.24 3.54 -2.96
N MET A 128 6.72 2.83 -3.96
CA MET A 128 7.50 2.08 -4.95
C MET A 128 8.04 3.02 -6.03
N ILE A 129 9.16 3.69 -5.74
CA ILE A 129 9.82 4.64 -6.64
C ILE A 129 10.68 3.88 -7.65
N TYR A 130 10.04 3.04 -8.46
CA TYR A 130 10.72 2.16 -9.42
C TYR A 130 10.89 2.89 -10.75
N LYS A 131 12.08 3.46 -10.96
CA LYS A 131 12.37 4.31 -12.13
C LYS A 131 12.17 3.57 -13.45
N SER A 132 12.56 2.30 -13.53
CA SER A 132 12.49 1.53 -14.78
C SER A 132 11.05 1.18 -15.13
N ASN A 133 10.26 0.77 -14.13
CA ASN A 133 8.84 0.47 -14.29
C ASN A 133 8.00 1.68 -14.68
N ASN A 134 8.50 2.90 -14.45
CA ASN A 134 7.80 4.14 -14.75
C ASN A 134 8.39 4.89 -15.96
N ASP A 135 9.45 4.36 -16.59
CA ASP A 135 10.24 5.03 -17.63
C ASP A 135 10.67 6.44 -17.19
N LYS A 136 11.46 6.48 -16.10
CA LYS A 136 11.89 7.70 -15.40
C LYS A 136 13.39 7.67 -15.09
N ASP A 137 13.94 8.83 -14.81
CA ASP A 137 15.34 9.02 -14.43
C ASP A 137 15.54 9.11 -12.90
N THR A 138 16.78 9.31 -12.47
CA THR A 138 17.13 9.47 -11.05
C THR A 138 16.55 10.76 -10.45
N SER A 139 16.32 11.81 -11.25
CA SER A 139 15.72 13.07 -10.78
C SER A 139 14.26 12.86 -10.36
N TRP A 140 13.56 11.94 -11.02
CA TRP A 140 12.20 11.54 -10.66
C TRP A 140 12.13 10.91 -9.27
N ILE A 141 13.18 10.18 -8.84
CA ILE A 141 13.23 9.59 -7.50
C ILE A 141 13.13 10.69 -6.45
N ALA A 142 14.04 11.66 -6.50
CA ALA A 142 14.10 12.75 -5.54
C ALA A 142 12.83 13.61 -5.55
N THR A 143 12.32 13.97 -6.74
CA THR A 143 11.14 14.83 -6.88
C THR A 143 9.86 14.13 -6.42
N THR A 144 9.68 12.85 -6.74
CA THR A 144 8.50 12.08 -6.33
C THR A 144 8.52 11.80 -4.84
N THR A 145 9.67 11.40 -4.27
CA THR A 145 9.80 11.24 -2.82
C THR A 145 9.49 12.56 -2.09
N LYS A 146 10.05 13.69 -2.55
CA LYS A 146 9.77 15.00 -1.96
C LYS A 146 8.29 15.37 -2.04
N TYR A 147 7.65 15.10 -3.17
CA TYR A 147 6.21 15.32 -3.31
C TYR A 147 5.41 14.48 -2.31
N ILE A 148 5.69 13.18 -2.21
CA ILE A 148 4.95 12.29 -1.30
C ILE A 148 5.15 12.73 0.16
N VAL A 149 6.39 13.04 0.58
CA VAL A 149 6.68 13.61 1.91
C VAL A 149 5.84 14.86 2.20
N SER A 150 5.66 15.75 1.22
CA SER A 150 4.82 16.94 1.39
C SER A 150 3.34 16.65 1.63
N LYS A 151 2.88 15.42 1.39
CA LYS A 151 1.48 14.99 1.58
C LYS A 151 1.25 14.20 2.86
N THR A 152 2.30 13.73 3.54
CA THR A 152 2.13 12.77 4.65
C THR A 152 2.03 13.40 6.04
N ASN A 153 1.98 14.73 6.16
CA ASN A 153 1.83 15.44 7.44
C ASN A 153 2.78 14.95 8.56
N GLY A 154 4.04 14.67 8.20
CA GLY A 154 5.07 14.21 9.14
C GLY A 154 5.18 12.68 9.28
N THR A 155 4.25 11.89 8.74
CA THR A 155 4.42 10.43 8.67
C THR A 155 5.66 10.12 7.81
N PRO A 156 6.64 9.36 8.35
CA PRO A 156 7.87 9.02 7.64
C PRO A 156 7.62 8.34 6.28
N VAL A 157 8.47 8.65 5.31
CA VAL A 157 8.47 8.05 3.97
C VAL A 157 9.83 7.39 3.74
N ILE A 158 9.83 6.10 3.43
CA ILE A 158 11.03 5.38 2.99
C ILE A 158 10.84 4.99 1.53
N ALA A 159 11.63 5.56 0.63
CA ALA A 159 11.53 5.26 -0.79
C ALA A 159 11.91 3.79 -1.06
N GLY A 160 10.96 3.00 -1.54
CA GLY A 160 11.24 1.68 -2.09
C GLY A 160 11.90 1.85 -3.46
N LEU A 161 13.16 1.42 -3.57
CA LEU A 161 13.94 1.51 -4.80
C LEU A 161 13.99 0.17 -5.51
N GLU A 162 14.00 0.23 -6.84
CA GLU A 162 14.16 -0.94 -7.69
C GLU A 162 15.64 -1.31 -7.78
N ASN A 163 15.99 -2.55 -7.40
CA ASN A 163 17.37 -3.06 -7.43
C ASN A 163 17.63 -4.03 -8.59
N TYR A 164 16.61 -4.35 -9.38
CA TYR A 164 16.73 -5.17 -10.58
C TYR A 164 15.67 -4.71 -11.57
N SER A 165 16.00 -4.67 -12.86
CA SER A 165 15.06 -4.36 -13.91
C SER A 165 14.97 -5.53 -14.88
N LEU A 166 13.77 -5.77 -15.41
CA LEU A 166 13.58 -6.67 -16.55
C LEU A 166 13.94 -5.98 -17.88
N ASN A 167 14.26 -4.68 -17.85
CA ASN A 167 14.72 -3.93 -19.01
C ASN A 167 16.26 -4.05 -19.14
N PRO A 168 16.77 -4.64 -20.23
CA PRO A 168 18.20 -4.83 -20.44
C PRO A 168 19.00 -3.51 -20.57
N SER A 169 18.33 -2.38 -20.82
CA SER A 169 18.96 -1.05 -20.90
C SER A 169 19.09 -0.34 -19.54
N PHE A 170 18.67 -1.00 -18.44
CA PHE A 170 18.71 -0.41 -17.11
C PHE A 170 20.15 -0.21 -16.62
N LYS A 171 20.47 1.01 -16.19
CA LYS A 171 21.65 1.30 -15.39
C LYS A 171 21.24 1.37 -13.91
N PRO A 172 21.78 0.50 -13.03
CA PRO A 172 21.56 0.62 -11.59
C PRO A 172 22.02 2.00 -11.08
N LEU A 173 21.58 2.34 -9.88
CA LEU A 173 21.92 3.61 -9.23
C LEU A 173 23.44 3.80 -9.10
#